data_AF-A0A183NRN0-F1
#
_entry.id   AF-A0A183NRN0-F1
#
_cell.length_a   1.000
_cell.length_b   1.000
_cell.length_c   1.000
_cell.angle_alpha   90.00
_cell.angle_beta   90.00
_cell.angle_gamma   90.00
#
_symmetry.space_group_name_H-M   'P 1'
#
loop_
_entity.id
_entity.type
_entity.pdbx_description
1 polymer ?
#
loop_
_entity_poly.entity_id
_entity_poly.type
_entity_poly.pdbx_seq_one_letter_code
_entity_poly.pdbx_strand_id
1 'polypeptide(L)'
;MEDVRTKRGADIASDHHLVVANLKTKLKNWKTEQTALQRFNTAFLRDTDRLNESKIALNNKFQALQDLLNEEKTTMEDSWKGIKEALTSTCQEVEGLEKHLHKEWISIETLDKIKERSI
;
A
#
# COMPACT_ATOMS: atom_id res chain seq x y z
N MET A 1 8.81 -17.67 29.52
CA MET A 1 9.46 -18.53 28.50
C MET A 1 9.54 -19.94 29.07
N GLU A 2 8.48 -20.73 28.93
CA GLU A 2 8.34 -21.98 29.71
C GLU A 2 8.57 -23.28 28.92
N ASP A 3 8.71 -23.24 27.59
CA ASP A 3 8.84 -24.47 26.78
C ASP A 3 10.05 -24.40 25.82
N VAL A 4 11.24 -24.30 26.42
CA VAL A 4 12.53 -24.40 25.71
C VAL A 4 13.19 -25.72 26.10
N ARG A 5 13.55 -26.54 25.11
CA ARG A 5 14.19 -27.84 25.32
C ARG A 5 15.51 -27.90 24.56
N THR A 6 16.57 -28.25 25.26
CA THR A 6 17.89 -28.48 24.67
C THR A 6 17.99 -29.94 24.21
N LYS A 7 18.34 -30.17 22.95
CA LYS A 7 18.57 -31.51 22.39
C LYS A 7 20.06 -31.69 22.07
N ARG A 8 20.60 -32.90 22.27
CA ARG A 8 21.96 -33.21 21.80
C ARG A 8 21.96 -33.26 20.27
N GLY A 9 22.87 -32.50 19.65
CA GLY A 9 23.09 -32.51 18.21
C GLY A 9 23.62 -33.88 17.76
N ALA A 10 23.34 -34.23 16.51
CA ALA A 10 23.71 -35.52 15.93
C ALA A 10 25.18 -35.59 15.45
N ASP A 11 25.98 -34.52 15.66
CA ASP A 11 27.36 -34.45 15.18
C ASP A 11 28.34 -34.35 16.36
N ILE A 12 29.25 -35.33 16.44
CA ILE A 12 30.06 -35.68 17.62
C ILE A 12 31.27 -34.73 17.82
N ALA A 13 31.52 -33.79 16.90
CA ALA A 13 32.69 -32.91 16.95
C ALA A 13 32.40 -31.41 17.15
N SER A 14 31.15 -31.00 17.38
CA SER A 14 30.83 -29.60 17.66
C SER A 14 30.28 -29.45 19.08
N ASP A 15 30.89 -28.58 19.91
CA ASP A 15 30.44 -28.24 21.26
C ASP A 15 29.12 -27.42 21.30
N HIS A 16 28.37 -27.40 20.20
CA HIS A 16 27.14 -26.62 20.09
C HIS A 16 25.93 -27.47 20.47
N HIS A 17 25.22 -27.06 21.53
CA HIS A 17 23.95 -27.65 21.91
C HIS A 17 22.80 -27.03 21.12
N LEU A 18 21.96 -27.86 20.49
CA LEU A 18 20.77 -27.40 19.79
C LEU A 18 19.70 -26.99 20.81
N VAL A 19 19.33 -25.72 20.81
CA VAL A 19 18.24 -25.19 21.65
C VAL A 19 16.99 -25.04 20.79
N VAL A 20 15.91 -25.71 21.17
CA VAL A 20 14.62 -25.63 20.49
C VAL A 20 13.61 -24.96 21.42
N ALA A 21 12.96 -23.90 20.96
CA ALA A 21 11.93 -23.19 21.71
C ALA A 21 10.57 -23.27 21.02
N ASN A 22 9.53 -23.64 21.76
CA ASN A 22 8.15 -23.56 21.29
C ASN A 22 7.56 -22.20 21.66
N LEU A 23 7.16 -21.43 20.65
CA LEU A 23 6.53 -20.12 20.83
C LEU A 23 5.09 -20.17 20.32
N LYS A 24 4.12 -19.95 21.22
CA LYS A 24 2.71 -19.77 20.87
C LYS A 24 2.42 -18.28 20.74
N THR A 25 2.53 -17.74 19.53
CA THR A 25 2.21 -16.33 19.25
C THR A 25 0.79 -16.21 18.71
N LYS A 26 0.06 -15.17 19.13
CA LYS A 26 -1.21 -14.79 18.52
C LYS A 26 -0.91 -13.75 17.45
N LEU A 27 -0.97 -14.15 16.18
CA LEU A 27 -0.89 -13.21 15.08
C LEU A 27 -2.25 -12.53 14.91
N LYS A 28 -2.26 -11.19 14.94
CA LYS A 28 -3.47 -10.43 14.62
C LYS A 28 -3.75 -10.63 13.14
N ASN A 29 -4.95 -11.10 12.80
CA ASN A 29 -5.34 -11.25 11.41
C ASN A 29 -5.36 -9.86 10.77
N TRP A 30 -4.40 -9.58 9.89
CA TRP A 30 -4.42 -8.38 9.07
C TRP A 30 -5.48 -8.62 8.00
N LYS A 31 -6.72 -8.21 8.27
CA LYS A 31 -7.74 -8.17 7.22
C LYS A 31 -7.13 -7.37 6.08
N THR A 32 -7.07 -7.96 4.89
CA THR A 32 -6.73 -7.29 3.63
C THR A 32 -7.85 -6.32 3.23
N GLU A 33 -8.40 -5.57 4.17
CA GLU A 33 -9.16 -4.34 3.95
C GLU A 33 -8.18 -3.17 4.05
N GLN A 34 -7.05 -3.31 3.39
CA GLN A 34 -6.36 -2.15 2.90
C GLN A 34 -6.92 -2.00 1.49
N THR A 35 -8.02 -1.26 1.34
CA THR A 35 -8.10 -0.38 0.18
C THR A 35 -6.82 0.41 0.29
N ALA A 36 -5.77 -0.03 -0.41
CA ALA A 36 -4.47 0.60 -0.37
C ALA A 36 -4.75 2.03 -0.73
N LEU A 37 -4.77 2.91 0.28
CA LEU A 37 -4.94 4.33 0.08
C LEU A 37 -3.83 4.64 -0.90
N GLN A 38 -4.24 4.90 -2.14
CA GLN A 38 -3.35 4.97 -3.26
C GLN A 38 -2.50 6.20 -3.00
N ARG A 39 -1.32 5.97 -2.42
CA ARG A 39 -0.41 7.05 -2.10
C ARG A 39 0.22 7.47 -3.41
N PHE A 40 0.15 8.75 -3.68
CA PHE A 40 0.86 9.33 -4.80
C PHE A 40 2.26 9.73 -4.35
N ASN A 41 3.20 9.64 -5.27
CA ASN A 41 4.58 9.94 -4.97
C ASN A 41 4.76 11.46 -4.75
N THR A 42 4.98 11.86 -3.51
CA THR A 42 5.09 13.27 -3.10
C THR A 42 6.38 13.93 -3.55
N ALA A 43 7.36 13.16 -4.04
CA ALA A 43 8.61 13.70 -4.58
C ALA A 43 8.37 14.58 -5.82
N PHE A 44 7.25 14.36 -6.51
CA PHE A 44 6.85 15.12 -7.70
C PHE A 44 6.55 16.59 -7.41
N LEU A 45 6.04 16.88 -6.21
CA LEU A 45 5.77 18.25 -5.76
C LEU A 45 7.05 19.07 -5.49
N ARG A 46 8.24 18.48 -5.64
CA ARG A 46 9.52 19.21 -5.54
C ARG A 46 9.97 19.81 -6.86
N ASP A 47 9.41 19.36 -7.98
CA ASP A 47 9.72 19.85 -9.31
C ASP A 47 8.71 20.92 -9.72
N THR A 48 9.19 22.15 -9.85
CA THR A 48 8.36 23.33 -10.12
C THR A 48 7.70 23.29 -11.50
N ASP A 49 8.39 22.77 -12.51
CA ASP A 49 7.88 22.73 -13.88
C ASP A 49 6.72 21.72 -13.96
N ARG A 50 6.94 20.56 -13.37
CA ARG A 50 5.94 19.49 -13.24
C ARG A 50 4.73 19.90 -12.41
N LEU A 51 4.92 20.65 -11.33
CA LEU A 51 3.83 21.24 -10.55
C LEU A 51 2.96 22.17 -11.39
N ASN A 52 3.58 23.01 -12.23
CA ASN A 52 2.86 23.94 -13.08
C ASN A 52 2.07 23.20 -14.18
N GLU A 53 2.66 22.18 -14.80
CA GLU A 53 1.96 21.30 -15.74
C GLU A 53 0.73 20.65 -15.10
N SER A 54 0.89 20.15 -13.87
CA SER A 54 -0.21 19.54 -13.09
C SER A 54 -1.34 20.53 -12.83
N LYS A 55 -0.99 21.77 -12.45
CA LYS A 55 -1.95 22.84 -12.20
C LYS A 55 -2.74 23.19 -13.46
N ILE A 56 -2.07 23.24 -14.61
CA ILE A 56 -2.72 23.51 -15.91
C ILE A 56 -3.65 22.35 -16.29
N ALA A 57 -3.17 21.11 -16.21
CA ALA A 57 -3.96 19.92 -16.54
C ALA A 57 -5.22 19.82 -15.64
N LEU A 58 -5.07 20.07 -14.35
CA LEU A 58 -6.17 20.07 -13.39
C LEU A 58 -7.21 21.14 -13.74
N ASN A 59 -6.77 22.38 -13.97
CA ASN A 59 -7.66 23.49 -14.33
C ASN A 59 -8.44 23.20 -15.61
N ASN A 60 -7.78 22.64 -16.64
CA ASN A 60 -8.43 22.29 -17.89
C ASN A 60 -9.52 21.22 -17.68
N LYS A 61 -9.25 20.18 -16.88
CA LYS A 61 -10.23 19.14 -16.55
C LYS A 61 -11.40 19.66 -15.72
N PHE A 62 -11.13 20.54 -14.75
CA PHE A 62 -12.19 21.18 -13.96
C PHE A 62 -13.06 22.11 -14.81
N GLN A 63 -12.49 22.82 -15.78
CA GLN A 63 -13.28 23.63 -16.70
C GLN A 63 -14.22 22.75 -17.54
N ALA A 64 -13.70 21.68 -18.15
CA ALA A 64 -14.51 20.73 -18.90
C ALA A 64 -15.61 20.09 -18.03
N LEU A 65 -15.30 19.79 -16.76
CA LEU A 65 -16.27 19.28 -15.81
C LEU A 65 -17.35 20.32 -15.48
N GLN A 66 -16.97 21.58 -15.28
CA GLN A 66 -17.94 22.65 -15.03
C GLN A 66 -18.86 22.87 -16.23
N ASP A 67 -18.32 22.84 -17.45
CA ASP A 67 -19.10 22.98 -18.68
C ASP A 67 -20.12 21.83 -18.80
N LEU A 68 -19.70 20.59 -18.50
CA LEU A 68 -20.58 19.41 -18.46
C LEU A 68 -21.69 19.56 -17.40
N LEU A 69 -21.35 20.02 -16.20
CA LEU A 69 -22.31 20.24 -15.10
C LEU A 69 -23.30 21.38 -15.38
N ASN A 70 -22.94 22.34 -16.23
CA ASN A 70 -23.82 23.43 -16.63
C ASN A 70 -24.80 23.00 -17.74
N GLU A 71 -24.43 22.04 -18.58
CA GLU A 71 -25.27 21.50 -19.66
C GLU A 71 -26.26 20.43 -19.19
N GLU A 72 -25.89 19.63 -18.18
CA GLU A 72 -26.68 18.50 -17.68
C GLU A 72 -27.23 18.79 -16.26
N LYS A 73 -28.49 18.43 -15.97
CA LYS A 73 -29.03 18.45 -14.59
C LYS A 73 -28.45 17.28 -13.80
N THR A 74 -27.17 17.38 -13.44
CA THR A 74 -26.46 16.35 -12.68
C THR A 74 -26.85 16.40 -11.20
N THR A 75 -26.90 15.23 -10.56
CA THR A 75 -27.11 15.17 -9.10
C THR A 75 -25.85 15.61 -8.36
N MET A 76 -25.98 16.01 -7.09
CA MET A 76 -24.79 16.37 -6.29
C MET A 76 -23.82 15.20 -6.11
N GLU A 77 -24.31 13.96 -6.06
CA GLU A 77 -23.46 12.77 -6.10
C GLU A 77 -22.63 12.67 -7.38
N ASP A 78 -23.22 12.95 -8.54
CA ASP A 78 -22.52 12.88 -9.84
C ASP A 78 -21.43 13.94 -9.94
N SER A 79 -21.73 15.17 -9.48
CA SER A 79 -20.74 16.25 -9.38
C SER A 79 -19.57 15.86 -8.49
N TRP A 80 -19.85 15.29 -7.31
CA TRP A 80 -18.81 14.84 -6.38
C TRP A 80 -17.95 13.72 -6.98
N LYS A 81 -18.57 12.79 -7.69
CA LYS A 81 -17.87 11.71 -8.40
C LYS A 81 -16.93 12.28 -9.47
N GLY A 82 -17.40 13.20 -10.29
CA GLY A 82 -16.59 13.81 -11.34
C GLY A 82 -15.39 14.60 -10.78
N ILE A 83 -15.57 15.34 -9.68
CA ILE A 83 -14.47 16.03 -8.99
C ILE A 83 -13.40 15.02 -8.53
N LYS A 84 -13.84 13.92 -7.93
CA LYS A 84 -12.93 12.86 -7.46
C LYS A 84 -12.17 12.21 -8.60
N GLU A 85 -12.81 11.97 -9.74
CA GLU A 85 -12.21 11.40 -10.94
C GLU A 85 -11.21 12.36 -11.61
N ALA A 86 -11.54 13.66 -11.71
CA ALA A 86 -10.64 14.67 -12.24
C ALA A 86 -9.36 14.78 -11.40
N LEU A 87 -9.49 14.79 -10.07
CA LEU A 87 -8.36 14.81 -9.15
C LEU A 87 -7.51 13.52 -9.27
N THR A 88 -8.15 12.36 -9.22
CA THR A 88 -7.46 11.05 -9.24
C THR A 88 -6.73 10.82 -10.56
N SER A 89 -7.36 11.11 -11.70
CA SER A 89 -6.74 10.95 -13.02
C SER A 89 -5.54 11.86 -13.21
N THR A 90 -5.62 13.11 -12.76
CA THR A 90 -4.50 14.06 -12.85
C THR A 90 -3.33 13.62 -11.98
N CYS A 91 -3.58 13.20 -10.74
CA CYS A 91 -2.54 12.64 -9.87
C CYS A 91 -1.91 11.37 -10.45
N GLN A 92 -2.68 10.53 -11.17
CA GLN A 92 -2.15 9.33 -11.82
C GLN A 92 -1.27 9.63 -13.04
N GLU A 93 -1.72 10.54 -13.92
CA GLU A 93 -0.99 10.96 -15.13
C GLU A 93 0.32 11.66 -14.80
N VAL A 94 0.30 12.48 -13.76
CA VAL A 94 1.43 13.26 -13.30
C VAL A 94 2.32 12.38 -12.41
N GLU A 95 1.87 12.02 -11.21
CA GLU A 95 2.75 11.56 -10.13
C GLU A 95 3.10 10.07 -10.20
N GLY A 96 2.25 9.29 -10.87
CA GLY A 96 2.30 7.83 -10.78
C GLY A 96 1.98 7.33 -9.37
N LEU A 97 1.75 6.02 -9.26
CA LEU A 97 1.44 5.40 -7.98
C LEU A 97 2.72 5.18 -7.18
N GLU A 98 2.71 5.53 -5.89
CA GLU A 98 3.76 5.09 -4.98
C GLU A 98 3.76 3.55 -5.01
N LYS A 99 4.83 2.99 -5.57
CA LYS A 99 5.04 1.54 -5.49
C LYS A 99 5.08 1.22 -4.01
N HIS A 100 4.19 0.33 -3.56
CA HIS A 100 4.26 -0.20 -2.22
C HIS A 100 5.69 -0.68 -1.99
N LEU A 101 6.45 0.07 -1.19
CA LEU A 101 7.77 -0.34 -0.76
C LEU A 101 7.53 -1.56 0.12
N HIS A 102 7.67 -2.73 -0.50
CA HIS A 102 7.84 -3.97 0.20
C HIS A 102 9.01 -3.75 1.13
N LYS A 103 8.75 -3.71 2.44
CA LYS A 103 9.82 -3.63 3.42
C LYS A 103 10.62 -4.91 3.26
N GLU A 104 11.88 -4.83 2.84
CA GLU A 104 12.74 -6.00 2.53
C GLU A 104 12.78 -7.06 3.65
N TRP A 105 12.52 -6.65 4.89
CA TRP A 105 12.52 -7.55 6.04
C TRP A 105 11.28 -8.47 6.14
N ILE A 106 10.21 -8.23 5.37
CA ILE A 106 9.05 -9.13 5.31
C ILE A 106 8.89 -9.63 3.87
N SER A 107 9.48 -10.77 3.53
CA SER A 107 9.27 -11.43 2.23
C SER A 107 7.79 -11.77 1.97
N ILE A 108 7.39 -11.76 0.69
CA ILE A 108 6.09 -12.28 0.23
C ILE A 108 5.87 -13.72 0.71
N GLU A 109 6.92 -14.53 0.68
CA GLU A 109 6.89 -15.92 1.16
C GLU A 109 6.53 -16.00 2.66
N THR A 110 6.99 -15.03 3.46
CA THR A 110 6.67 -14.95 4.90
C THR A 110 5.19 -14.60 5.10
N LEU A 111 4.64 -13.71 4.28
CA LEU A 111 3.21 -13.34 4.34
C LEU A 111 2.31 -14.49 3.91
N ASP A 112 2.69 -15.26 2.90
CA ASP A 112 1.93 -16.42 2.43
C ASP A 112 1.92 -17.54 3.47
N LYS A 113 3.05 -17.83 4.11
CA LYS A 113 3.13 -18.78 5.24
C LYS A 113 2.30 -18.34 6.45
N ILE A 114 2.09 -17.04 6.65
CA ILE A 114 1.20 -16.52 7.70
C ILE A 114 -0.28 -16.75 7.32
N LYS A 115 -0.64 -16.57 6.05
CA LYS A 115 -2.00 -16.83 5.55
C LYS A 115 -2.36 -18.31 5.61
N GLU A 116 -1.44 -19.20 5.21
CA GLU A 116 -1.65 -20.66 5.26
C GLU A 116 -1.89 -21.19 6.67
N ARG A 117 -1.37 -20.50 7.70
CA ARG A 117 -1.59 -20.83 9.12
C ARG A 117 -2.86 -20.22 9.72
N SER A 118 -3.53 -19.33 8.97
CA SER A 118 -4.75 -18.61 9.38
C SER A 118 -6.03 -19.37 8.98
N ILE A 119 -5.90 -20.39 8.12
CA ILE A 119 -6.93 -21.39 7.78
C ILE A 119 -6.86 -22.53 8.79
#